data_AF-A0A817B1T6-F1
#
_entry.id   AF-A0A817B1T6-F1
#
_cell.length_a   1.000
_cell.length_b   1.000
_cell.length_c   1.000
_cell.angle_alpha   90.00
_cell.angle_beta   90.00
_cell.angle_gamma   90.00
#
_symmetry.space_group_name_H-M   'P 1'
#
loop_
_entity.id
_entity.type
_entity.pdbx_description
1 polymer ?
#
loop_
_entity_poly.entity_id
_entity_poly.type
_entity_poly.pdbx_seq_one_letter_code
_entity_poly.pdbx_strand_id
1 'polypeptide(L)'
;MGLQFGKLICIDFAIQFIGWIISAKFRTEKYFDLTGNKLYIEFMYLNIVYSGSLTFILLTYLSRNSTRQTLRQKIQSSCIFIWALRLGAFLFYRILKAGKDSRFDRMRNSPSKLFTAWMLQGLWVIITLLPTLYLNRKHVDKPLTKTDYIGWSMWLFGFLFEVIADKQKMTFKNNLNNKENFISTGLWKYSRHPNYFGEICSWLGLYISSSHMLVGYEKFIGILSPIFVTCLLSFVSGIPILERQAMKLFGTNPAYHTYRNRTPILIPFINFPRI
;
A
#
# COMPACT_ATOMS: atom_id res chain seq x y z
N MET A 1 -18.20 23.08 -4.37
CA MET A 1 -17.01 22.23 -4.64
C MET A 1 -16.58 21.39 -3.43
N GLY A 2 -16.59 21.89 -2.17
CA GLY A 2 -16.19 21.07 -1.00
C GLY A 2 -17.06 19.85 -0.67
N LEU A 3 -18.37 19.91 -0.95
CA LEU A 3 -19.35 18.93 -0.48
C LEU A 3 -19.13 17.49 -1.00
N GLN A 4 -18.75 17.33 -2.27
CA GLN A 4 -18.50 16.00 -2.86
C GLN A 4 -17.21 15.36 -2.33
N PHE A 5 -16.17 16.15 -2.04
CA PHE A 5 -14.92 15.64 -1.50
C PHE A 5 -15.08 15.24 -0.03
N GLY A 6 -15.76 16.08 0.76
CA GLY A 6 -16.14 15.74 2.13
C GLY A 6 -16.96 14.44 2.20
N LYS A 7 -17.88 14.21 1.25
CA LYS A 7 -18.63 12.96 1.17
C LYS A 7 -17.71 11.72 1.01
N LEU A 8 -16.68 11.79 0.16
CA LEU A 8 -15.75 10.67 -0.02
C LEU A 8 -14.93 10.38 1.25
N ILE A 9 -14.49 11.44 1.95
CA ILE A 9 -13.83 11.31 3.25
C ILE A 9 -14.76 10.63 4.27
N CYS A 10 -16.01 11.10 4.37
CA CYS A 10 -16.98 10.50 5.29
C CYS A 10 -17.25 9.02 4.96
N ILE A 11 -17.34 8.67 3.67
CA ILE A 11 -17.51 7.28 3.23
C ILE A 11 -16.31 6.42 3.64
N ASP A 12 -15.09 6.89 3.40
CA ASP A 12 -13.87 6.18 3.80
C ASP A 12 -13.86 5.89 5.31
N PHE A 13 -13.99 6.94 6.13
CA PHE A 13 -13.97 6.79 7.58
C PHE A 13 -15.15 5.99 8.11
N ALA A 14 -16.34 6.05 7.48
CA ALA A 14 -17.45 5.19 7.83
C ALA A 14 -17.14 3.71 7.57
N ILE A 15 -16.51 3.39 6.42
CA ILE A 15 -16.05 2.01 6.12
C ILE A 15 -15.02 1.56 7.15
N GLN A 16 -14.03 2.39 7.48
CA GLN A 16 -13.03 2.02 8.48
C GLN A 16 -13.64 1.85 9.88
N PHE A 17 -14.59 2.70 10.25
CA PHE A 17 -15.28 2.64 11.54
C PHE A 17 -16.17 1.40 11.66
N ILE A 18 -16.92 1.05 10.62
CA ILE A 18 -17.70 -0.19 10.55
C ILE A 18 -16.77 -1.40 10.61
N GLY A 19 -15.67 -1.37 9.85
CA GLY A 19 -14.64 -2.40 9.88
C GLY A 19 -14.04 -2.60 11.28
N TRP A 20 -13.81 -1.50 12.01
CA TRP A 20 -13.42 -1.54 13.41
C TRP A 20 -14.51 -2.14 14.32
N ILE A 21 -15.77 -1.71 14.20
CA ILE A 21 -16.88 -2.27 15.00
C ILE A 21 -16.98 -3.78 14.81
N ILE A 22 -16.94 -4.25 13.56
CA ILE A 22 -16.94 -5.67 13.23
C ILE A 22 -15.72 -6.32 13.91
N SER A 23 -14.52 -5.79 13.66
CA SER A 23 -13.28 -6.33 14.25
C SER A 23 -13.23 -6.28 15.79
N ALA A 24 -14.01 -5.42 16.44
CA ALA A 24 -14.10 -5.28 17.89
C ALA A 24 -15.18 -6.19 18.48
N LYS A 25 -16.37 -6.26 17.86
CA LYS A 25 -17.51 -7.07 18.32
C LYS A 25 -17.23 -8.56 18.23
N PHE A 26 -16.60 -8.97 17.13
CA PHE A 26 -16.24 -10.36 16.90
C PHE A 26 -15.10 -10.84 17.84
N ARG A 27 -14.49 -9.96 18.66
CA ARG A 27 -13.53 -10.36 19.71
C ARG A 27 -14.14 -11.02 20.93
N THR A 28 -15.46 -10.96 21.11
CA THR A 28 -16.10 -11.47 22.32
C THR A 28 -15.93 -12.99 22.39
N GLU A 29 -15.36 -13.46 23.50
CA GLU A 29 -14.95 -14.86 23.78
C GLU A 29 -16.04 -15.89 23.44
N LYS A 30 -17.31 -15.50 23.53
CA LYS A 30 -18.47 -16.35 23.22
C LYS A 30 -18.48 -16.94 21.80
N TYR A 31 -17.89 -16.29 20.80
CA TYR A 31 -17.80 -16.82 19.43
C TYR A 31 -16.48 -17.55 19.15
N PHE A 32 -15.47 -17.33 20.00
CA PHE A 32 -14.14 -17.88 19.88
C PHE A 32 -14.13 -19.39 20.13
N ASP A 33 -14.97 -19.85 21.07
CA ASP A 33 -15.14 -21.27 21.37
C ASP A 33 -16.05 -21.98 20.37
N LEU A 34 -17.00 -21.28 19.73
CA LEU A 34 -18.03 -21.88 18.87
C LEU A 34 -17.61 -22.06 17.40
N THR A 35 -16.66 -21.27 16.88
CA THR A 35 -16.36 -21.24 15.43
C THR A 35 -15.00 -21.83 15.03
N GLY A 36 -14.23 -22.33 16.01
CA GLY A 36 -12.89 -22.84 15.78
C GLY A 36 -11.89 -21.72 15.52
N ASN A 37 -10.82 -21.73 16.31
CA ASN A 37 -9.74 -20.73 16.38
C ASN A 37 -9.21 -20.20 15.01
N LYS A 38 -9.35 -20.99 13.94
CA LYS A 38 -8.77 -20.75 12.61
C LYS A 38 -9.66 -19.89 11.68
N LEU A 39 -10.95 -20.18 11.61
CA LEU A 39 -11.89 -19.52 10.67
C LEU A 39 -12.08 -18.03 11.03
N TYR A 40 -12.12 -17.75 12.34
CA TYR A 40 -12.23 -16.41 12.92
C TYR A 40 -11.04 -15.51 12.57
N ILE A 41 -9.83 -16.05 12.74
CA ILE A 41 -8.57 -15.38 12.45
C ILE A 41 -8.62 -14.99 10.98
N GLU A 42 -8.77 -15.97 10.08
CA GLU A 42 -8.84 -15.77 8.63
C GLU A 42 -9.87 -14.70 8.23
N PHE A 43 -11.07 -14.70 8.81
CA PHE A 43 -12.12 -13.72 8.52
C PHE A 43 -11.78 -12.28 8.97
N MET A 44 -11.18 -12.08 10.15
CA MET A 44 -10.76 -10.76 10.63
C MET A 44 -9.63 -10.18 9.75
N TYR A 45 -8.64 -11.01 9.38
CA TYR A 45 -7.56 -10.59 8.48
C TYR A 45 -8.08 -10.28 7.07
N LEU A 46 -9.02 -11.09 6.59
CA LEU A 46 -9.70 -10.87 5.32
C LEU A 46 -10.40 -9.51 5.34
N ASN A 47 -11.16 -9.19 6.39
CA ASN A 47 -11.87 -7.92 6.50
C ASN A 47 -10.93 -6.70 6.52
N ILE A 48 -9.81 -6.75 7.24
CA ILE A 48 -8.87 -5.61 7.32
C ILE A 48 -8.12 -5.41 6.00
N VAL A 49 -7.70 -6.49 5.35
CA VAL A 49 -6.94 -6.44 4.10
C VAL A 49 -7.82 -6.06 2.91
N TYR A 50 -9.01 -6.65 2.82
CA TYR A 50 -9.95 -6.36 1.74
C TYR A 50 -10.55 -4.99 1.90
N SER A 51 -10.84 -4.52 3.12
CA SER A 51 -11.41 -3.18 3.32
C SER A 51 -10.50 -2.12 2.73
N GLY A 52 -9.18 -2.18 2.93
CA GLY A 52 -8.24 -1.20 2.35
C GLY A 52 -8.32 -1.18 0.82
N SER A 53 -8.05 -2.32 0.17
CA SER A 53 -8.03 -2.41 -1.31
C SER A 53 -9.39 -2.12 -1.94
N LEU A 54 -10.48 -2.61 -1.35
CA LEU A 54 -11.84 -2.31 -1.81
C LEU A 54 -12.20 -0.84 -1.61
N THR A 55 -11.72 -0.19 -0.55
CA THR A 55 -11.96 1.24 -0.34
C THR A 55 -11.23 2.07 -1.40
N PHE A 56 -10.00 1.69 -1.78
CA PHE A 56 -9.31 2.32 -2.92
C PHE A 56 -10.14 2.25 -4.21
N ILE A 57 -10.66 1.05 -4.53
CA ILE A 57 -11.50 0.81 -5.70
C ILE A 57 -12.78 1.63 -5.60
N LEU A 58 -13.50 1.55 -4.47
CA LEU A 58 -14.77 2.21 -4.26
C LEU A 58 -14.65 3.73 -4.35
N LEU A 59 -13.71 4.34 -3.62
CA LEU A 59 -13.55 5.81 -3.65
C LEU A 59 -13.10 6.29 -5.02
N THR A 60 -12.23 5.55 -5.71
CA THR A 60 -11.85 5.88 -7.09
C THR A 60 -13.06 5.82 -8.00
N TYR A 61 -13.89 4.77 -7.91
CA TYR A 61 -15.12 4.64 -8.68
C TYR A 61 -16.11 5.77 -8.39
N LEU A 62 -16.41 6.04 -7.11
CA LEU A 62 -17.36 7.08 -6.69
C LEU A 62 -16.87 8.50 -6.98
N SER A 63 -15.56 8.72 -7.06
CA SER A 63 -14.99 10.03 -7.40
C SER A 63 -15.15 10.39 -8.88
N ARG A 64 -15.39 9.39 -9.74
CA ARG A 64 -15.56 9.62 -11.18
C ARG A 64 -16.89 10.32 -11.44
N ASN A 65 -16.85 11.38 -12.24
CA ASN A 65 -18.07 12.03 -12.69
C ASN A 65 -18.81 11.14 -13.70
N SER A 66 -20.11 10.94 -13.49
CA SER A 66 -20.94 10.01 -14.27
C SER A 66 -21.25 10.50 -15.70
N THR A 67 -21.12 11.81 -15.97
CA THR A 67 -21.61 12.40 -17.22
C THR A 67 -20.59 12.41 -18.35
N ARG A 68 -19.30 12.67 -18.08
CA ARG A 68 -18.20 12.54 -19.07
C ARG A 68 -16.87 12.29 -18.35
N GLN A 69 -16.08 11.35 -18.87
CA GLN A 69 -14.74 11.04 -18.35
C GLN A 69 -13.69 11.16 -19.45
N THR A 70 -12.64 11.91 -19.14
CA THR A 70 -11.49 12.09 -20.03
C THR A 70 -10.64 10.82 -20.07
N LEU A 71 -9.86 10.64 -21.14
CA LEU A 71 -8.92 9.52 -21.26
C LEU A 71 -7.95 9.48 -20.07
N ARG A 72 -7.48 10.65 -19.63
CA ARG A 72 -6.61 10.83 -18.47
C ARG A 72 -7.22 10.25 -17.18
N GLN A 73 -8.48 10.56 -16.90
CA GLN A 73 -9.21 10.04 -15.73
C GLN A 73 -9.39 8.51 -15.79
N LYS A 74 -9.68 7.98 -16.98
CA LYS A 74 -9.81 6.53 -17.21
C LYS A 74 -8.50 5.82 -16.91
N ILE A 75 -7.39 6.25 -17.51
CA ILE A 75 -6.05 5.64 -17.30
C ILE A 75 -5.67 5.71 -15.82
N GLN A 76 -5.78 6.89 -15.20
CA GLN A 76 -5.41 7.09 -13.80
C GLN A 76 -6.24 6.23 -12.84
N SER A 77 -7.55 6.11 -13.08
CA SER A 77 -8.42 5.24 -12.30
C SER A 77 -8.09 3.76 -12.52
N SER A 78 -7.80 3.36 -13.76
CA SER A 78 -7.38 2.00 -14.10
C SER A 78 -6.07 1.60 -13.41
N CYS A 79 -5.09 2.51 -13.35
CA CYS A 79 -3.85 2.28 -12.60
C CYS A 79 -4.14 1.95 -11.12
N ILE A 80 -5.03 2.70 -10.47
CA ILE A 80 -5.42 2.41 -9.09
C ILE A 80 -6.17 1.09 -8.97
N PHE A 81 -7.11 0.79 -9.88
CA PHE A 81 -7.83 -0.49 -9.87
C PHE A 81 -6.86 -1.67 -9.99
N ILE A 82 -5.93 -1.61 -10.95
CA ILE A 82 -4.92 -2.65 -11.16
C ILE A 82 -4.05 -2.82 -9.92
N TRP A 83 -3.55 -1.71 -9.35
CA TRP A 83 -2.71 -1.76 -8.16
C TRP A 83 -3.47 -2.31 -6.94
N ALA A 84 -4.69 -1.84 -6.68
CA ALA A 84 -5.49 -2.25 -5.54
C ALA A 84 -5.93 -3.73 -5.66
N LEU A 85 -6.33 -4.18 -6.85
CA LEU A 85 -6.65 -5.59 -7.09
C LEU A 85 -5.44 -6.49 -6.85
N ARG A 86 -4.26 -6.09 -7.36
CA ARG A 86 -3.00 -6.81 -7.15
C ARG A 86 -2.66 -6.91 -5.65
N LEU A 87 -2.70 -5.78 -4.94
CA LEU A 87 -2.40 -5.75 -3.51
C LEU A 87 -3.37 -6.61 -2.71
N GLY A 88 -4.68 -6.48 -2.97
CA GLY A 88 -5.71 -7.30 -2.34
C GLY A 88 -5.51 -8.80 -2.60
N ALA A 89 -5.29 -9.19 -3.85
CA ALA A 89 -5.04 -10.58 -4.21
C ALA A 89 -3.75 -11.15 -3.58
N PHE A 90 -2.67 -10.36 -3.54
CA PHE A 90 -1.41 -10.76 -2.93
C PHE A 90 -1.55 -10.99 -1.41
N LEU A 91 -2.22 -10.07 -0.73
CA LEU A 91 -2.44 -10.18 0.71
C LEU A 91 -3.40 -11.34 1.04
N PHE A 92 -4.44 -11.55 0.22
CA PHE A 92 -5.33 -12.71 0.35
C PHE A 92 -4.58 -14.03 0.22
N TYR A 93 -3.80 -14.20 -0.85
CA TYR A 93 -2.98 -15.39 -1.07
C TYR A 93 -2.06 -15.67 0.13
N ARG A 94 -1.47 -14.61 0.71
CA ARG A 94 -0.58 -14.74 1.87
C ARG A 94 -1.32 -15.20 3.13
N ILE A 95 -2.55 -14.73 3.36
CA ILE A 95 -3.37 -15.16 4.49
C ILE A 95 -3.72 -16.64 4.34
N LEU A 96 -4.19 -17.06 3.17
CA LEU A 96 -4.52 -18.47 2.88
C LEU A 96 -3.32 -19.40 3.12
N LYS A 97 -2.12 -18.94 2.76
CA LYS A 97 -0.90 -19.75 2.89
C LYS A 97 -0.32 -19.76 4.31
N ALA A 98 -0.31 -18.63 5.00
CA ALA A 98 0.30 -18.52 6.32
C ALA A 98 -0.64 -18.94 7.46
N GLY A 99 -1.96 -18.94 7.22
CA GLY A 99 -3.01 -19.22 8.21
C GLY A 99 -3.15 -18.16 9.32
N LYS A 100 -2.14 -17.31 9.53
CA LYS A 100 -2.15 -16.18 10.48
C LYS A 100 -1.15 -15.10 10.07
N ASP A 101 -1.42 -13.84 10.42
CA ASP A 101 -0.46 -12.74 10.32
C ASP A 101 -0.07 -12.27 11.72
N SER A 102 1.12 -12.67 12.17
CA SER A 102 1.67 -12.39 13.51
C SER A 102 1.69 -10.92 13.94
N ARG A 103 1.51 -9.98 13.00
CA ARG A 103 1.43 -8.54 13.29
C ARG A 103 0.16 -8.18 14.06
N PHE A 104 -0.93 -8.91 13.84
CA PHE A 104 -2.19 -8.61 14.54
C PHE A 104 -2.34 -9.35 15.86
N ASP A 105 -1.54 -10.38 16.14
CA ASP A 105 -1.52 -11.04 17.45
C ASP A 105 -1.29 -10.02 18.59
N ARG A 106 -0.47 -8.99 18.35
CA ARG A 106 -0.21 -7.91 19.32
C ARG A 106 -1.31 -6.84 19.42
N MET A 107 -2.17 -6.72 18.41
CA MET A 107 -3.24 -5.71 18.34
C MET A 107 -4.61 -6.29 18.70
N ARG A 108 -4.77 -7.61 18.55
CA ARG A 108 -6.02 -8.34 18.72
C ARG A 108 -6.67 -8.14 20.09
N ASN A 109 -5.88 -7.98 21.15
CA ASN A 109 -6.39 -7.89 22.51
C ASN A 109 -6.72 -6.44 22.95
N SER A 110 -6.49 -5.43 22.10
CA SER A 110 -6.67 -4.02 22.50
C SER A 110 -7.58 -3.28 21.51
N PRO A 111 -8.84 -2.95 21.90
CA PRO A 111 -9.80 -2.29 21.01
C PRO A 111 -9.30 -0.96 20.48
N SER A 112 -8.58 -0.20 21.33
CA SER A 112 -7.95 1.07 20.98
C SER A 112 -6.82 0.92 19.95
N LYS A 113 -6.01 -0.15 20.03
CA LYS A 113 -4.98 -0.42 19.01
C LYS A 113 -5.58 -0.78 17.65
N LEU A 114 -6.65 -1.58 17.61
CA LEU A 114 -7.35 -1.81 16.33
C LEU A 114 -8.03 -0.55 15.83
N PHE A 115 -8.67 0.25 16.69
CA PHE A 115 -9.26 1.52 16.28
C PHE A 115 -8.23 2.40 15.57
N THR A 116 -7.05 2.54 16.18
CA THR A 116 -5.93 3.30 15.61
C THR A 116 -5.50 2.73 14.25
N ALA A 117 -5.38 1.40 14.12
CA ALA A 117 -5.01 0.77 12.84
C ALA A 117 -6.05 1.05 11.73
N TRP A 118 -7.34 0.96 12.05
CA TRP A 118 -8.43 1.24 11.12
C TRP A 118 -8.47 2.73 10.72
N MET A 119 -8.27 3.65 11.66
CA MET A 119 -8.23 5.09 11.35
C MET A 119 -7.00 5.48 10.53
N LEU A 120 -5.83 4.90 10.84
CA LEU A 120 -4.61 5.08 10.04
C LEU A 120 -4.78 4.50 8.62
N GLN A 121 -5.54 3.42 8.47
CA GLN A 121 -5.88 2.87 7.17
C GLN A 121 -6.72 3.83 6.33
N GLY A 122 -7.73 4.49 6.92
CA GLY A 122 -8.51 5.53 6.23
C GLY A 122 -7.64 6.72 5.82
N LEU A 123 -6.81 7.22 6.74
CA LEU A 123 -5.83 8.27 6.41
C LEU A 123 -4.92 7.86 5.25
N TRP A 124 -4.46 6.62 5.24
CA TRP A 124 -3.64 6.11 4.15
C TRP A 124 -4.40 6.08 2.83
N VAL A 125 -5.63 5.56 2.79
CA VAL A 125 -6.43 5.50 1.57
C VAL A 125 -6.68 6.91 1.01
N ILE A 126 -7.19 7.83 1.84
CA ILE A 126 -7.57 9.16 1.35
C ILE A 126 -6.37 9.98 0.89
N ILE A 127 -5.27 9.99 1.66
CA ILE A 127 -4.08 10.80 1.34
C ILE A 127 -3.41 10.26 0.08
N THR A 128 -3.31 8.94 -0.04
CA THR A 128 -2.70 8.29 -1.21
C THR A 128 -3.50 8.56 -2.48
N LEU A 129 -4.83 8.62 -2.39
CA LEU A 129 -5.72 8.87 -3.53
C LEU A 129 -5.83 10.33 -3.97
N LEU A 130 -5.38 11.31 -3.17
CA LEU A 130 -5.54 12.75 -3.44
C LEU A 130 -5.36 13.17 -4.90
N PRO A 131 -4.23 12.89 -5.59
CA PRO A 131 -4.03 13.32 -6.98
C PRO A 131 -5.13 12.82 -7.92
N THR A 132 -5.61 11.59 -7.72
CA THR A 132 -6.68 11.01 -8.55
C THR A 132 -8.06 11.55 -8.16
N LEU A 133 -8.34 11.74 -6.88
CA LEU A 133 -9.61 12.31 -6.43
C LEU A 133 -9.80 13.74 -6.96
N TYR A 134 -8.75 14.56 -6.98
CA TYR A 134 -8.84 15.89 -7.59
C TYR A 134 -8.95 15.82 -9.12
N LEU A 135 -8.21 14.92 -9.77
CA LEU A 135 -8.27 14.73 -11.21
C LEU A 135 -9.67 14.30 -11.68
N ASN A 136 -10.30 13.34 -11.01
CA ASN A 136 -11.60 12.78 -11.39
C ASN A 136 -12.75 13.80 -11.30
N ARG A 137 -12.49 14.95 -10.69
CA ARG A 137 -13.43 16.07 -10.55
C ARG A 137 -13.23 17.16 -11.60
N LYS A 138 -12.20 17.05 -12.44
CA LYS A 138 -11.99 17.99 -13.53
C LYS A 138 -13.01 17.72 -14.64
N HIS A 139 -13.67 18.78 -15.08
CA HIS A 139 -14.63 18.75 -16.19
C HIS A 139 -13.99 19.17 -17.53
N VAL A 140 -12.78 19.73 -17.49
CA VAL A 140 -12.06 20.21 -18.65
C VAL A 140 -11.23 19.08 -19.24
N ASP A 141 -11.42 18.79 -20.53
CA ASP A 141 -10.60 17.85 -21.27
C ASP A 141 -9.48 18.60 -21.99
N LYS A 142 -8.34 18.75 -21.31
CA LYS A 142 -7.12 19.30 -21.93
C LYS A 142 -6.39 18.20 -22.69
N PRO A 143 -5.76 18.50 -23.84
CA PRO A 143 -4.90 17.57 -24.56
C PRO A 143 -3.90 16.86 -23.65
N LEU A 144 -3.50 15.65 -24.03
CA LEU A 144 -2.43 14.95 -23.34
C LEU A 144 -1.11 15.66 -23.57
N THR A 145 -0.29 15.70 -22.53
CA THR A 145 0.98 16.41 -22.49
C THR A 145 2.11 15.45 -22.12
N LYS A 146 3.37 15.89 -22.25
CA LYS A 146 4.52 15.05 -21.87
C LYS A 146 4.47 14.60 -20.40
N THR A 147 3.90 15.40 -19.49
CA THR A 147 3.79 15.05 -18.07
C THR A 147 2.85 13.87 -17.84
N ASP A 148 1.78 13.73 -18.65
CA ASP A 148 0.90 12.56 -18.63
C ASP A 148 1.69 11.28 -18.89
N TYR A 149 2.42 11.24 -20.01
CA TYR A 149 3.18 10.07 -20.43
C TYR A 149 4.34 9.75 -19.50
N ILE A 150 5.05 10.77 -18.98
CA ILE A 150 6.11 10.57 -17.98
C ILE A 150 5.53 9.93 -16.72
N GLY A 151 4.41 10.47 -16.21
CA GLY A 151 3.78 9.95 -15.00
C GLY A 151 3.26 8.53 -15.16
N TRP A 152 2.60 8.20 -16.29
CA TRP A 152 2.13 6.84 -16.55
C TRP A 152 3.26 5.85 -16.81
N SER A 153 4.33 6.27 -17.49
CA SER A 153 5.52 5.45 -17.67
C SER A 153 6.21 5.16 -16.34
N MET A 154 6.30 6.17 -15.47
CA MET A 154 6.83 6.01 -14.12
C MET A 154 5.94 5.08 -13.28
N TRP A 155 4.62 5.19 -13.41
CA TRP A 155 3.68 4.28 -12.74
C TRP A 155 3.85 2.84 -13.23
N LEU A 156 3.91 2.62 -14.53
CA LEU A 156 4.09 1.29 -15.11
C LEU A 156 5.43 0.68 -14.67
N PHE A 157 6.51 1.46 -14.71
CA PHE A 157 7.81 1.05 -14.20
C PHE A 157 7.73 0.66 -12.72
N GLY A 158 7.16 1.52 -11.87
CA GLY A 158 7.02 1.28 -10.44
C GLY A 158 6.21 0.02 -10.15
N PHE A 159 5.07 -0.13 -10.81
CA PHE A 159 4.19 -1.28 -10.67
C PHE A 159 4.88 -2.59 -11.08
N LEU A 160 5.55 -2.63 -12.23
CA LEU A 160 6.29 -3.80 -12.67
C LEU A 160 7.44 -4.14 -11.70
N PHE A 161 8.17 -3.12 -11.23
CA PHE A 161 9.26 -3.29 -10.28
C PHE A 161 8.75 -3.89 -8.95
N GLU A 162 7.61 -3.41 -8.46
CA GLU A 162 6.92 -3.96 -7.28
C GLU A 162 6.51 -5.43 -7.48
N VAL A 163 5.83 -5.73 -8.59
CA VAL A 163 5.36 -7.09 -8.93
C VAL A 163 6.53 -8.07 -9.03
N ILE A 164 7.61 -7.69 -9.72
CA ILE A 164 8.79 -8.53 -9.89
C ILE A 164 9.47 -8.77 -8.53
N ALA A 165 9.63 -7.73 -7.72
CA ALA A 165 10.25 -7.84 -6.40
C ALA A 165 9.46 -8.78 -5.46
N ASP A 166 8.13 -8.63 -5.42
CA ASP A 166 7.25 -9.48 -4.61
C ASP A 166 7.29 -10.93 -5.11
N LYS A 167 7.25 -11.16 -6.42
CA LYS A 167 7.35 -12.51 -7.01
C LYS A 167 8.67 -13.17 -6.67
N GLN A 168 9.80 -12.46 -6.80
CA GLN A 168 11.13 -12.96 -6.42
C GLN A 168 11.17 -13.36 -4.95
N LYS A 169 10.66 -12.51 -4.05
CA LYS A 169 10.62 -12.79 -2.60
C LYS A 169 9.73 -13.99 -2.28
N MET A 170 8.57 -14.09 -2.93
CA MET A 170 7.63 -15.19 -2.73
C MET A 170 8.24 -16.51 -3.19
N THR A 171 8.83 -16.56 -4.38
CA THR A 171 9.52 -17.76 -4.90
C THR A 171 10.67 -18.16 -3.98
N PHE A 172 11.48 -17.21 -3.53
CA PHE A 172 12.57 -17.48 -2.60
C PHE A 172 12.09 -18.10 -1.30
N LYS A 173 11.04 -17.53 -0.67
CA LYS A 173 10.47 -18.03 0.59
C LYS A 173 9.78 -19.39 0.46
N ASN A 174 9.26 -19.72 -0.71
CA ASN A 174 8.57 -20.99 -0.94
C ASN A 174 9.53 -22.17 -1.13
N ASN A 175 10.82 -21.91 -1.36
CA ASN A 175 11.82 -22.95 -1.44
C ASN A 175 12.28 -23.35 -0.03
N LEU A 176 12.14 -24.64 0.30
CA LEU A 176 12.49 -25.19 1.63
C LEU A 176 13.97 -25.01 1.98
N ASN A 177 14.85 -24.97 0.97
CA ASN A 177 16.29 -24.78 1.16
C ASN A 177 16.65 -23.34 1.61
N ASN A 178 15.68 -22.42 1.58
CA ASN A 178 15.90 -21.01 1.91
C ASN A 178 15.31 -20.62 3.27
N LYS A 179 14.80 -21.56 4.08
CA LYS A 179 14.12 -21.24 5.36
C LYS A 179 14.98 -20.38 6.31
N GLU A 180 16.29 -20.60 6.31
CA GLU A 180 17.25 -19.89 7.16
C GLU A 180 18.08 -18.86 6.39
N ASN A 181 17.77 -18.63 5.11
CA ASN A 181 18.50 -17.72 4.24
C ASN A 181 17.71 -16.42 3.99
N PHE A 182 18.44 -15.39 3.56
CA PHE A 182 17.87 -14.12 3.13
C PHE A 182 18.03 -13.95 1.61
N ILE A 183 17.04 -13.31 0.98
CA ILE A 183 17.10 -13.03 -0.45
C ILE A 183 18.11 -11.89 -0.70
N SER A 184 19.04 -12.13 -1.64
CA SER A 184 20.05 -11.16 -2.06
C SER A 184 20.30 -11.20 -3.58
N THR A 185 19.37 -11.80 -4.33
CA THR A 185 19.42 -11.97 -5.78
C THR A 185 18.26 -11.24 -6.47
N GLY A 186 18.32 -11.11 -7.80
CA GLY A 186 17.31 -10.37 -8.55
C GLY A 186 17.33 -8.87 -8.22
N LEU A 187 16.16 -8.26 -8.01
CA LEU A 187 16.07 -6.84 -7.63
C LEU A 187 16.58 -6.60 -6.20
N TRP A 188 16.55 -7.62 -5.35
CA TRP A 188 17.00 -7.54 -3.96
C TRP A 188 18.51 -7.34 -3.84
N LYS A 189 19.29 -7.58 -4.91
CA LYS A 189 20.73 -7.27 -4.92
C LYS A 189 21.03 -5.78 -5.08
N TYR A 190 20.08 -5.00 -5.61
CA TYR A 190 20.24 -3.57 -5.89
C TYR A 190 19.56 -2.67 -4.86
N SER A 191 18.53 -3.18 -4.19
CA SER A 191 17.80 -2.51 -3.12
C SER A 191 17.35 -3.55 -2.10
N ARG A 192 17.39 -3.22 -0.82
CA ARG A 192 16.86 -4.08 0.24
C ARG A 192 15.34 -4.05 0.32
N HIS A 193 14.70 -3.03 -0.25
CA HIS A 193 13.25 -2.89 -0.31
C HIS A 193 12.78 -2.48 -1.71
N PRO A 194 13.05 -3.30 -2.74
CA PRO A 194 12.76 -2.94 -4.12
C PRO A 194 11.25 -2.80 -4.37
N ASN A 195 10.42 -3.58 -3.68
CA ASN A 195 8.97 -3.48 -3.80
C ASN A 195 8.43 -2.12 -3.31
N TYR A 196 8.95 -1.59 -2.20
CA TYR A 196 8.56 -0.25 -1.73
C TYR A 196 9.05 0.88 -2.64
N PHE A 197 10.21 0.71 -3.27
CA PHE A 197 10.66 1.66 -4.29
C PHE A 197 9.69 1.70 -5.48
N GLY A 198 9.23 0.52 -5.94
CA GLY A 198 8.21 0.42 -6.99
C GLY A 198 6.88 1.08 -6.60
N GLU A 199 6.43 0.86 -5.38
CA GLU A 199 5.21 1.49 -4.85
C GLU A 199 5.33 3.02 -4.82
N ILE A 200 6.45 3.56 -4.31
CA ILE A 200 6.71 5.01 -4.28
C ILE A 200 6.73 5.60 -5.70
N CYS A 201 7.40 4.94 -6.65
CA CYS A 201 7.41 5.37 -8.05
C CYS A 201 6.00 5.38 -8.65
N SER A 202 5.16 4.42 -8.27
CA SER A 202 3.76 4.35 -8.73
C SER A 202 2.98 5.58 -8.31
N TRP A 203 2.98 5.91 -7.01
CA TRP A 203 2.23 7.06 -6.50
C TRP A 203 2.79 8.40 -6.98
N LEU A 204 4.11 8.50 -7.12
CA LEU A 204 4.75 9.68 -7.71
C LEU A 204 4.36 9.84 -9.19
N GLY A 205 4.31 8.76 -9.96
CA GLY A 205 3.86 8.76 -11.35
C GLY A 205 2.40 9.23 -11.50
N LEU A 206 1.51 8.80 -10.60
CA LEU A 206 0.11 9.28 -10.59
C LEU A 206 -0.01 10.76 -10.23
N TYR A 207 0.84 11.27 -9.34
CA TYR A 207 0.91 12.71 -9.08
C TYR A 207 1.43 13.48 -10.31
N ILE A 208 2.54 13.04 -10.90
CA ILE A 208 3.15 13.71 -12.06
C ILE A 208 2.17 13.79 -13.24
N SER A 209 1.49 12.68 -13.55
CA SER A 209 0.54 12.60 -14.66
C SER A 209 -0.70 13.48 -14.47
N SER A 210 -1.12 13.76 -13.22
CA SER A 210 -2.24 14.67 -12.97
C SER A 210 -1.83 16.11 -12.65
N SER A 211 -0.54 16.36 -12.38
CA SER A 211 -0.06 17.61 -11.80
C SER A 211 -0.40 18.88 -12.60
N HIS A 212 -0.41 18.82 -13.94
CA HIS A 212 -0.77 19.96 -14.80
C HIS A 212 -2.27 20.25 -14.85
N MET A 213 -3.09 19.30 -14.41
CA MET A 213 -4.54 19.48 -14.23
C MET A 213 -4.90 20.08 -12.88
N LEU A 214 -4.00 19.98 -11.89
CA LEU A 214 -4.19 20.52 -10.54
C LEU A 214 -3.83 22.01 -10.52
N VAL A 215 -4.71 22.85 -9.96
CA VAL A 215 -4.54 24.31 -9.96
C VAL A 215 -4.53 24.84 -8.53
N GLY A 216 -3.66 25.82 -8.25
CA GLY A 216 -3.56 26.45 -6.94
C GLY A 216 -3.23 25.45 -5.83
N TYR A 217 -4.01 25.47 -4.75
CA TYR A 217 -3.80 24.63 -3.57
C TYR A 217 -3.85 23.12 -3.86
N GLU A 218 -4.57 22.69 -4.90
CA GLU A 218 -4.71 21.27 -5.24
C GLU A 218 -3.36 20.64 -5.62
N LYS A 219 -2.44 21.42 -6.21
CA LYS A 219 -1.10 20.94 -6.58
C LYS A 219 -0.26 20.61 -5.34
N PHE A 220 -0.39 21.44 -4.29
CA PHE A 220 0.26 21.25 -3.00
C PHE A 220 -0.38 20.13 -2.17
N ILE A 221 -1.70 19.94 -2.28
CA ILE A 221 -2.37 18.82 -1.63
C ILE A 221 -2.07 17.50 -2.37
N GLY A 222 -2.04 17.51 -3.70
CA GLY A 222 -1.77 16.32 -4.51
C GLY A 222 -0.40 15.71 -4.26
N ILE A 223 0.64 16.53 -4.02
CA ILE A 223 2.00 16.05 -3.75
C ILE A 223 2.11 15.36 -2.38
N LEU A 224 1.15 15.60 -1.48
CA LEU A 224 1.12 14.90 -0.19
C LEU A 224 0.97 13.39 -0.36
N SER A 225 0.38 12.90 -1.46
CA SER A 225 0.26 11.46 -1.73
C SER A 225 1.62 10.75 -1.77
N PRO A 226 2.53 11.05 -2.73
CA PRO A 226 3.82 10.38 -2.77
C PRO A 226 4.71 10.68 -1.57
N ILE A 227 4.62 11.89 -0.97
CA ILE A 227 5.35 12.22 0.26
C ILE A 227 4.88 11.33 1.41
N PHE A 228 3.57 11.22 1.60
CA PHE A 228 2.98 10.42 2.65
C PHE A 228 3.33 8.94 2.50
N VAL A 229 3.19 8.37 1.30
CA VAL A 229 3.56 6.96 1.06
C VAL A 229 5.04 6.74 1.34
N THR A 230 5.91 7.65 0.89
CA THR A 230 7.35 7.56 1.15
C THR A 230 7.66 7.58 2.64
N CYS A 231 7.07 8.52 3.39
CA CYS A 231 7.27 8.64 4.83
C CYS A 231 6.71 7.42 5.58
N LEU A 232 5.51 6.97 5.19
CA LEU A 232 4.84 5.81 5.77
C LEU A 232 5.67 4.54 5.58
N LEU A 233 6.25 4.32 4.40
CA LEU A 233 7.07 3.13 4.12
C LEU A 233 8.51 3.22 4.65
N SER A 234 9.06 4.43 4.78
CA SER A 234 10.46 4.62 5.19
C SER A 234 10.64 4.74 6.69
N PHE A 235 9.66 5.32 7.41
CA PHE A 235 9.83 5.71 8.82
C PHE A 235 8.83 5.09 9.78
N VAL A 236 7.58 4.90 9.36
CA VAL A 236 6.50 4.48 10.26
C VAL A 236 6.25 2.98 10.16
N SER A 237 6.01 2.53 8.94
CA SER A 237 5.71 1.16 8.56
C SER A 237 6.75 0.68 7.55
N GLY A 238 6.61 -0.55 7.04
CA GLY A 238 7.48 -1.05 5.98
C GLY A 238 8.92 -1.28 6.43
N ILE A 239 9.84 -0.42 6.00
CA ILE A 239 11.30 -0.60 6.11
C ILE A 239 11.75 -0.84 7.55
N PRO A 240 11.45 0.02 8.55
CA PRO A 240 12.02 -0.14 9.89
C PRO A 240 11.58 -1.43 10.58
N ILE A 241 10.33 -1.85 10.34
CA ILE A 241 9.77 -3.08 10.91
C ILE A 241 10.46 -4.29 10.29
N LEU A 242 10.59 -4.31 8.95
CA LEU A 242 11.21 -5.42 8.23
C LEU A 242 12.71 -5.53 8.51
N GLU A 243 13.44 -4.41 8.60
CA GLU A 243 14.86 -4.38 8.95
C GLU A 243 15.09 -4.90 10.37
N ARG A 244 14.27 -4.48 11.35
CA ARG A 244 14.35 -5.01 12.71
C ARG A 244 14.06 -6.51 12.75
N GLN A 245 13.08 -6.99 11.99
CA GLN A 245 12.78 -8.42 11.89
C GLN A 245 13.94 -9.20 11.26
N ALA A 246 14.50 -8.69 10.16
CA ALA A 246 15.63 -9.32 9.48
C ALA A 246 16.89 -9.33 10.36
N MET A 247 17.14 -8.27 11.14
CA MET A 247 18.21 -8.26 12.14
C MET A 247 18.02 -9.30 13.25
N LYS A 248 16.77 -9.56 13.68
CA LYS A 248 16.51 -10.62 14.66
C LYS A 248 16.75 -12.02 14.10
N LEU A 249 16.48 -12.23 12.81
CA LEU A 249 16.61 -13.53 12.15
C LEU A 249 18.05 -13.81 11.67
N PHE A 250 18.74 -12.80 11.14
CA PHE A 250 20.00 -12.96 10.43
C PHE A 250 21.14 -12.10 11.01
N GLY A 251 20.93 -11.41 12.14
CA GLY A 251 21.91 -10.49 12.72
C GLY A 251 23.19 -11.15 13.22
N THR A 252 23.21 -12.47 13.41
CA THR A 252 24.42 -13.23 13.74
C THR A 252 25.16 -13.73 12.49
N ASN A 253 24.59 -13.60 11.29
CA ASN A 253 25.16 -14.10 10.04
C ASN A 253 26.06 -13.03 9.38
N PRO A 254 27.39 -13.26 9.23
CA PRO A 254 28.31 -12.30 8.60
C PRO A 254 27.96 -11.98 7.14
N ALA A 255 27.40 -12.93 6.39
CA ALA A 255 26.97 -12.70 5.01
C ALA A 255 25.79 -11.71 4.94
N TYR A 256 24.91 -11.73 5.95
CA TYR A 256 23.80 -10.76 6.02
C TYR A 256 24.32 -9.35 6.29
N HIS A 257 25.30 -9.18 7.17
CA HIS A 257 25.95 -7.88 7.38
C HIS A 257 26.63 -7.37 6.11
N THR A 258 27.34 -8.24 5.39
CA THR A 258 27.97 -7.89 4.12
C THR A 258 26.93 -7.41 3.10
N TYR A 259 25.82 -8.14 2.96
CA TYR A 259 24.69 -7.74 2.12
C TYR A 259 24.08 -6.41 2.56
N ARG A 260 23.81 -6.25 3.86
CA ARG A 260 23.23 -5.03 4.42
C ARG A 260 24.13 -3.81 4.22
N ASN A 261 25.44 -4.01 4.24
CA ASN A 261 26.43 -2.95 4.06
C ASN A 261 26.58 -2.50 2.60
N ARG A 262 26.50 -3.44 1.64
CA ARG A 262 26.70 -3.15 0.21
C ARG A 262 25.42 -2.75 -0.52
N THR A 263 24.26 -3.15 -0.01
CA THR A 263 22.97 -2.96 -0.69
C THR A 263 22.22 -1.76 -0.12
N PRO A 264 21.91 -0.74 -0.95
CA PRO A 264 21.05 0.39 -0.58
C PRO A 264 19.71 -0.02 0.03
N ILE A 265 19.15 0.81 0.91
CA ILE A 265 17.86 0.52 1.56
C ILE A 265 16.71 0.53 0.54
N LEU A 266 16.60 1.62 -0.23
CA LEU A 266 15.39 1.89 -1.02
C LEU A 266 15.73 2.17 -2.49
N ILE A 267 16.39 3.29 -2.77
CA ILE A 267 16.71 3.70 -4.14
C ILE A 267 17.95 2.93 -4.60
N PRO A 268 17.87 2.15 -5.70
CA PRO A 268 19.03 1.49 -6.27
C PRO A 268 20.16 2.49 -6.52
N PHE A 269 21.40 2.10 -6.22
CA PHE A 269 22.62 2.88 -6.44
C PHE A 269 22.79 4.15 -5.57
N ILE A 270 21.82 4.51 -4.72
CA ILE A 270 21.96 5.63 -3.76
C ILE A 270 22.14 5.06 -2.35
N ASN A 271 23.35 5.14 -1.81
CA ASN A 271 23.63 4.71 -0.45
C ASN A 271 23.53 5.91 0.50
N PHE A 272 22.46 5.99 1.29
CA PHE A 272 22.35 7.03 2.32
C PHE A 272 23.28 6.71 3.50
N PRO A 273 24.00 7.70 4.05
CA PRO A 273 24.79 7.51 5.26
C PRO A 273 23.87 7.11 6.42
N ARG A 274 24.37 6.23 7.29
CA ARG A 274 23.59 5.63 8.38
C ARG A 274 23.44 6.65 9.51
N ILE A 275 22.24 6.71 10.10
CA ILE A 275 21.98 7.25 11.45
C ILE A 275 22.00 6.07 12.42
#